data_AF-A0A0J9SCU9-F1
#
_entry.id   AF-A0A0J9SCU9-F1
#
_cell.length_a   1.000
_cell.length_b   1.000
_cell.length_c   1.000
_cell.angle_alpha   90.00
_cell.angle_beta   90.00
_cell.angle_gamma   90.00
#
_symmetry.space_group_name_H-M   'P 1'
#
loop_
_entity.id
_entity.type
_entity.pdbx_description
1 polymer ?
#
loop_
_entity_poly.entity_id
_entity_poly.type
_entity_poly.pdbx_seq_one_letter_code
_entity_poly.pdbx_strand_id
1 'polypeptide(L)'
;QKSDLLKFYKYLDDYKISDDSSELCSGQSNQKILKICPDLRKILQKWTNVWAKYKLSTSDICQHLTYWLYGKAMKCESDYYCFNWIYSMFYEFFVKASCYKYEMFDSQEIFSRVFNADTIKNKKDLYDFLNHYSDIKELLKKPTQNKTQYCTYIKYMFDIYQNMKEERRSKLTKVYNNEIAHFEKIIKDE
;
A
#
# COMPACT_ATOMS: atom_id res chain seq x y z
N GLN A 1 7.51 -18.43 -4.75
CA GLN A 1 7.28 -18.53 -3.29
C GLN A 1 6.19 -17.50 -3.00
N LYS A 2 5.07 -17.78 -2.32
CA LYS A 2 4.02 -16.73 -2.16
C LYS A 2 4.67 -15.49 -1.54
N SER A 3 4.64 -14.37 -2.26
CA SER A 3 5.18 -13.07 -1.82
C SER A 3 4.73 -12.77 -0.40
N ASP A 4 5.68 -12.39 0.47
CA ASP A 4 5.38 -12.06 1.86
C ASP A 4 4.41 -10.88 1.98
N LEU A 5 4.39 -9.99 0.97
CA LEU A 5 3.38 -8.96 0.79
C LEU A 5 1.96 -9.54 0.71
N LEU A 6 1.73 -10.55 -0.12
CA LEU A 6 0.39 -11.15 -0.29
C LEU A 6 -0.08 -11.83 0.99
N LYS A 7 0.83 -12.50 1.72
CA LYS A 7 0.50 -13.10 3.02
C LYS A 7 0.16 -12.03 4.04
N PHE A 8 0.85 -10.90 4.00
CA PHE A 8 0.60 -9.76 4.89
C PHE A 8 -0.75 -9.12 4.59
N TYR A 9 -1.04 -8.77 3.34
CA TYR A 9 -2.34 -8.21 2.95
C TYR A 9 -3.49 -9.15 3.32
N LYS A 10 -3.35 -10.44 2.98
CA LYS A 10 -4.35 -11.45 3.33
C LYS A 10 -4.58 -11.53 4.83
N TYR A 11 -3.52 -11.50 5.64
CA TYR A 11 -3.68 -11.49 7.09
C TYR A 11 -4.49 -10.28 7.59
N LEU A 12 -4.22 -9.09 7.05
CA LEU A 12 -4.93 -7.88 7.44
C LEU A 12 -6.39 -7.89 6.96
N ASP A 13 -6.65 -8.41 5.76
CA ASP A 13 -7.99 -8.46 5.17
C ASP A 13 -8.88 -9.58 5.74
N ASP A 14 -8.29 -10.72 6.11
CA ASP A 14 -9.00 -11.87 6.70
C ASP A 14 -9.33 -11.64 8.19
N TYR A 15 -8.94 -10.51 8.77
CA TYR A 15 -9.16 -10.17 10.16
C TYR A 15 -10.65 -9.88 10.44
N LYS A 16 -11.49 -10.93 10.43
CA LYS A 16 -12.93 -10.90 10.72
C LYS A 16 -13.19 -11.51 12.10
N ILE A 17 -13.67 -10.70 13.04
CA ILE A 17 -14.13 -11.17 14.35
C ILE A 17 -15.54 -10.60 14.63
N SER A 18 -16.38 -11.46 15.21
CA SER A 18 -17.77 -11.21 15.62
C SER A 18 -17.84 -10.23 16.79
N ASP A 19 -18.80 -9.31 16.66
CA ASP A 19 -19.43 -8.43 17.65
C ASP A 19 -18.58 -7.38 18.40
N ASP A 20 -19.14 -6.17 18.48
CA ASP A 20 -18.68 -4.92 19.15
C ASP A 20 -17.84 -3.87 18.39
N SER A 21 -17.78 -3.88 17.05
CA SER A 21 -17.17 -2.75 16.33
C SER A 21 -18.04 -1.52 16.09
N SER A 22 -19.33 -1.56 16.39
CA SER A 22 -20.22 -0.43 16.09
C SER A 22 -19.96 0.80 16.97
N GLU A 23 -19.48 0.61 18.21
CA GLU A 23 -19.22 1.74 19.12
C GLU A 23 -17.98 2.56 18.73
N LEU A 24 -16.92 1.92 18.24
CA LEU A 24 -15.64 2.59 17.92
C LEU A 24 -15.73 3.61 16.78
N CYS A 25 -16.76 3.48 15.94
CA CYS A 25 -16.99 4.33 14.77
C CYS A 25 -18.28 5.16 14.90
N SER A 26 -18.96 5.08 16.04
CA SER A 26 -20.28 5.70 16.29
C SER A 26 -20.31 7.22 16.13
N GLY A 27 -19.17 7.91 16.31
CA GLY A 27 -19.03 9.36 16.10
C GLY A 27 -18.82 9.79 14.64
N GLN A 28 -18.82 8.85 13.67
CA GLN A 28 -18.58 9.16 12.26
C GLN A 28 -19.90 9.31 11.51
N SER A 29 -20.11 10.45 10.86
CA SER A 29 -21.28 10.71 10.00
C SER A 29 -21.01 10.44 8.51
N ASN A 30 -19.75 10.40 8.10
CA ASN A 30 -19.38 10.15 6.71
C ASN A 30 -19.55 8.66 6.36
N GLN A 31 -20.42 8.35 5.40
CA GLN A 31 -20.72 6.97 4.99
C GLN A 31 -19.50 6.20 4.47
N LYS A 32 -18.53 6.86 3.83
CA LYS A 32 -17.30 6.21 3.35
C LYS A 32 -16.41 5.81 4.53
N ILE A 33 -16.29 6.68 5.54
CA ILE A 33 -15.60 6.34 6.79
C ILE A 33 -16.30 5.16 7.49
N LEU A 34 -17.63 5.18 7.61
CA LEU A 34 -18.39 4.10 8.24
C LEU A 34 -18.17 2.73 7.58
N LYS A 35 -17.93 2.69 6.27
CA LYS A 35 -17.61 1.45 5.54
C LYS A 35 -16.21 0.90 5.82
N ILE A 36 -15.27 1.73 6.26
CA ILE A 36 -13.83 1.38 6.38
C ILE A 36 -13.40 1.30 7.85
N CYS A 37 -14.01 2.13 8.70
CA CYS A 37 -13.62 2.31 10.09
C CYS A 37 -13.66 1.03 10.94
N PRO A 38 -14.71 0.19 10.85
CA PRO A 38 -14.78 -1.04 11.65
C PRO A 38 -13.57 -1.95 11.41
N ASP A 39 -13.17 -2.13 10.14
CA ASP A 39 -12.04 -2.98 9.77
C ASP A 39 -10.72 -2.43 10.35
N LEU A 40 -10.46 -1.13 10.14
CA LEU A 40 -9.21 -0.51 10.59
C LEU A 40 -9.09 -0.47 12.12
N ARG A 41 -10.16 -0.11 12.84
CA ARG A 41 -10.16 -0.05 14.31
C ARG A 41 -9.95 -1.43 14.93
N LYS A 42 -10.56 -2.48 14.37
CA LYS A 42 -10.35 -3.87 14.83
C LYS A 42 -8.89 -4.30 14.69
N ILE A 43 -8.29 -4.05 13.52
CA ILE A 43 -6.89 -4.41 13.26
C ILE A 43 -5.98 -3.67 14.24
N LEU A 44 -6.19 -2.37 14.46
CA LEU A 44 -5.42 -1.59 15.42
C LEU A 44 -5.52 -2.14 16.85
N GLN A 45 -6.73 -2.43 17.33
CA GLN A 45 -6.93 -2.94 18.69
C GLN A 45 -6.16 -4.24 18.93
N LYS A 46 -6.22 -5.16 17.97
CA LYS A 46 -5.60 -6.48 18.09
C LYS A 46 -4.27 -6.61 17.35
N TRP A 47 -3.66 -5.47 17.03
CA TRP A 47 -2.32 -5.39 16.48
C TRP A 47 -1.33 -5.99 17.50
N THR A 48 -1.10 -7.28 17.33
CA THR A 48 -0.04 -8.06 17.97
C THR A 48 1.16 -8.04 17.04
N ASN A 49 2.35 -8.47 17.46
CA ASN A 49 3.52 -8.56 16.57
C ASN A 49 3.32 -9.68 15.53
N VAL A 50 2.30 -9.57 14.68
CA VAL A 50 1.86 -10.56 13.70
C VAL A 50 2.99 -10.94 12.76
N TRP A 51 3.86 -9.98 12.48
CA TRP A 51 5.03 -10.14 11.64
C TRP A 51 6.21 -10.80 12.35
N ALA A 52 6.18 -11.06 13.66
CA ALA A 52 7.21 -11.86 14.31
C ALA A 52 7.34 -13.27 13.67
N LYS A 53 6.27 -13.76 13.02
CA LYS A 53 6.28 -15.01 12.25
C LYS A 53 6.87 -14.89 10.84
N TYR A 54 7.04 -13.66 10.34
CA TYR A 54 7.64 -13.37 9.04
C TYR A 54 9.07 -12.82 9.26
N LYS A 55 10.05 -13.27 8.49
CA LYS A 55 11.44 -12.78 8.59
C LYS A 55 11.60 -11.43 7.87
N LEU A 56 10.68 -10.49 8.12
CA LEU A 56 10.69 -9.15 7.51
C LEU A 56 11.36 -8.15 8.45
N SER A 57 12.10 -7.20 7.88
CA SER A 57 12.57 -6.06 8.67
C SER A 57 11.40 -5.14 9.02
N THR A 58 11.51 -4.37 10.10
CA THR A 58 10.48 -3.38 10.44
C THR A 58 10.28 -2.37 9.30
N SER A 59 11.33 -2.01 8.56
CA SER A 59 11.23 -1.16 7.37
C SER A 59 10.29 -1.76 6.32
N ASP A 60 10.46 -3.04 6.00
CA ASP A 60 9.60 -3.74 5.03
C ASP A 60 8.14 -3.80 5.50
N ILE A 61 7.93 -4.04 6.80
CA ILE A 61 6.59 -4.03 7.41
C ILE A 61 5.94 -2.65 7.26
N CYS A 62 6.69 -1.58 7.50
CA CYS A 62 6.17 -0.22 7.40
C CYS A 62 5.84 0.15 5.95
N GLN A 63 6.66 -0.27 4.99
CA GLN A 63 6.37 -0.11 3.56
C GLN A 63 5.10 -0.88 3.19
N HIS A 64 5.04 -2.18 3.46
CA HIS A 64 3.87 -3.00 3.16
C HIS A 64 2.59 -2.44 3.80
N LEU A 65 2.67 -1.99 5.05
CA LEU A 65 1.56 -1.37 5.77
C LEU A 65 1.09 -0.07 5.08
N THR A 66 2.02 0.75 4.60
CA THR A 66 1.73 2.00 3.88
C THR A 66 0.93 1.72 2.61
N TYR A 67 1.38 0.80 1.76
CA TYR A 67 0.69 0.48 0.50
C TYR A 67 -0.60 -0.33 0.69
N TRP A 68 -0.73 -1.09 1.78
CA TRP A 68 -2.02 -1.66 2.17
C TRP A 68 -3.01 -0.56 2.56
N LEU A 69 -2.57 0.39 3.39
CA LEU A 69 -3.37 1.51 3.85
C LEU A 69 -3.78 2.45 2.69
N TYR A 70 -2.93 2.64 1.68
CA TYR A 70 -3.30 3.31 0.43
C TYR A 70 -4.47 2.62 -0.28
N GLY A 71 -4.49 1.28 -0.31
CA GLY A 71 -5.63 0.52 -0.85
C GLY A 71 -6.93 0.77 -0.07
N LYS A 72 -6.84 1.01 1.24
CA LYS A 72 -8.00 1.42 2.05
C LYS A 72 -8.39 2.87 1.77
N ALA A 73 -7.40 3.75 1.58
CA ALA A 73 -7.61 5.16 1.25
C ALA A 73 -8.34 5.36 -0.09
N MET A 74 -8.09 4.50 -1.08
CA MET A 74 -8.81 4.53 -2.36
C MET A 74 -10.33 4.39 -2.22
N LYS A 75 -10.83 3.73 -1.16
CA LYS A 75 -12.27 3.63 -0.88
C LYS A 75 -12.91 4.96 -0.49
N CYS A 76 -12.12 6.01 -0.26
CA CYS A 76 -12.62 7.36 -0.04
C CYS A 76 -13.03 8.09 -1.34
N GLU A 77 -12.64 7.61 -2.53
CA GLU A 77 -12.98 8.21 -3.83
C GLU A 77 -12.83 9.76 -3.83
N SER A 78 -11.65 10.24 -3.43
CA SER A 78 -11.32 11.68 -3.31
C SER A 78 -12.10 12.50 -2.28
N ASP A 79 -12.87 11.88 -1.38
CA ASP A 79 -13.51 12.58 -0.25
C ASP A 79 -12.46 13.06 0.76
N TYR A 80 -12.29 14.38 0.86
CA TYR A 80 -11.27 15.01 1.70
C TYR A 80 -11.39 14.66 3.19
N TYR A 81 -12.61 14.57 3.71
CA TYR A 81 -12.85 14.25 5.12
C TYR A 81 -12.46 12.79 5.41
N CYS A 82 -12.87 11.87 4.55
CA CYS A 82 -12.52 10.48 4.59
C CYS A 82 -11.01 10.28 4.47
N PHE A 83 -10.35 10.98 3.54
CA PHE A 83 -8.89 10.93 3.41
C PHE A 83 -8.18 11.39 4.68
N ASN A 84 -8.56 12.55 5.24
CA ASN A 84 -7.95 13.03 6.47
C ASN A 84 -8.15 12.05 7.63
N TRP A 85 -9.33 11.46 7.74
CA TRP A 85 -9.61 10.45 8.75
C TRP A 85 -8.76 9.18 8.54
N ILE A 86 -8.58 8.73 7.31
CA ILE A 86 -7.69 7.60 7.02
C ILE A 86 -6.23 7.96 7.33
N TYR A 87 -5.77 9.16 6.98
CA TYR A 87 -4.40 9.60 7.30
C TYR A 87 -4.17 9.75 8.82
N SER A 88 -5.18 10.07 9.63
CA SER A 88 -5.02 10.01 11.09
C SER A 88 -4.87 8.57 11.58
N MET A 89 -5.57 7.62 10.95
CA MET A 89 -5.40 6.19 11.25
C MET A 89 -4.01 5.68 10.88
N PHE A 90 -3.41 6.16 9.77
CA PHE A 90 -2.03 5.80 9.39
C PHE A 90 -1.06 6.04 10.56
N TYR A 91 -1.17 7.21 11.20
CA TYR A 91 -0.34 7.55 12.35
C TYR A 91 -0.49 6.53 13.49
N GLU A 92 -1.72 6.16 13.86
CA GLU A 92 -1.98 5.16 14.90
C GLU A 92 -1.34 3.80 14.55
N PHE A 93 -1.49 3.36 13.30
CA PHE A 93 -0.89 2.13 12.79
C PHE A 93 0.63 2.15 12.91
N PHE A 94 1.25 3.26 12.55
CA PHE A 94 2.69 3.37 12.55
C PHE A 94 3.32 3.47 13.94
N VAL A 95 2.63 4.11 14.89
CA VAL A 95 3.03 4.05 16.30
C VAL A 95 3.02 2.60 16.78
N LYS A 96 1.92 1.87 16.53
CA LYS A 96 1.80 0.45 16.91
C LYS A 96 2.81 -0.47 16.20
N ALA A 97 3.14 -0.19 14.95
CA ALA A 97 4.10 -0.95 14.16
C ALA A 97 5.57 -0.53 14.41
N SER A 98 5.82 0.46 15.28
CA SER A 98 7.15 1.03 15.51
C SER A 98 7.82 1.61 14.26
N CYS A 99 7.01 2.08 13.29
CA CYS A 99 7.50 2.64 12.02
C CYS A 99 8.16 4.01 12.18
N TYR A 100 7.84 4.73 13.26
CA TYR A 100 8.38 6.05 13.58
C TYR A 100 9.90 6.06 13.84
N LYS A 101 10.53 4.90 13.98
CA LYS A 101 11.97 4.76 14.25
C LYS A 101 12.84 4.77 12.98
N TYR A 102 12.23 4.82 11.80
CA TYR A 102 12.93 4.71 10.52
C TYR A 102 12.87 6.02 9.74
N GLU A 103 13.93 6.32 8.99
CA GLU A 103 14.03 7.50 8.11
C GLU A 103 12.83 7.64 7.15
N MET A 104 12.11 6.57 6.83
CA MET A 104 10.83 6.65 6.11
C MET A 104 9.80 7.58 6.78
N PHE A 105 9.80 7.64 8.11
CA PHE A 105 8.88 8.47 8.90
C PHE A 105 9.32 9.95 8.93
N ASP A 106 10.62 10.19 8.82
CA ASP A 106 11.22 11.53 8.77
C ASP A 106 11.29 12.07 7.32
N SER A 107 11.24 11.18 6.33
CA SER A 107 11.06 11.55 4.94
C SER A 107 9.61 12.02 4.76
N GLN A 108 9.44 13.35 4.81
CA GLN A 108 8.19 14.06 4.53
C GLN A 108 7.50 13.62 3.22
N GLU A 109 8.15 12.85 2.35
CA GLU A 109 7.62 12.33 1.08
C GLU A 109 6.66 11.13 1.25
N ILE A 110 6.93 10.16 2.13
CA ILE A 110 6.03 9.00 2.34
C ILE A 110 4.76 9.43 3.08
N PHE A 111 4.90 10.42 3.96
CA PHE A 111 3.82 11.03 4.73
C PHE A 111 3.24 12.27 4.08
N SER A 112 3.76 12.68 2.92
CA SER A 112 3.13 13.76 2.16
C SER A 112 1.69 13.33 1.94
N ARG A 113 0.74 14.07 2.50
CA ARG A 113 -0.67 13.70 2.42
C ARG A 113 -1.09 13.81 0.96
N VAL A 114 -1.05 12.69 0.26
CA VAL A 114 -1.53 12.59 -1.11
C VAL A 114 -3.04 12.41 -1.02
N PHE A 115 -3.78 13.42 -1.45
CA PHE A 115 -5.25 13.37 -1.53
C PHE A 115 -5.75 12.97 -2.93
N ASN A 116 -4.87 12.96 -3.93
CA ASN A 116 -5.19 12.55 -5.28
C ASN A 116 -5.28 11.01 -5.33
N ALA A 117 -6.49 10.50 -5.63
CA ALA A 117 -6.75 9.07 -5.68
C ALA A 117 -5.95 8.34 -6.78
N ASP A 118 -5.75 8.95 -7.94
CA ASP A 118 -4.94 8.37 -9.02
C ASP A 118 -3.47 8.25 -8.62
N THR A 119 -2.94 9.26 -7.93
CA THR A 119 -1.57 9.21 -7.40
C THR A 119 -1.41 8.06 -6.39
N ILE A 120 -2.36 7.89 -5.47
CA ILE A 120 -2.33 6.80 -4.49
C ILE A 120 -2.46 5.43 -5.16
N LYS A 121 -3.35 5.33 -6.15
CA LYS A 121 -3.52 4.12 -6.95
C LYS A 121 -2.23 3.75 -7.67
N ASN A 122 -1.64 4.69 -8.41
CA ASN A 122 -0.41 4.46 -9.17
C ASN A 122 0.74 4.02 -8.25
N LYS A 123 0.89 4.66 -7.07
CA LYS A 123 1.86 4.25 -6.05
C LYS A 123 1.69 2.80 -5.63
N LYS A 124 0.46 2.43 -5.26
CA LYS A 124 0.11 1.07 -4.83
C LYS A 124 0.32 0.04 -5.94
N ASP A 125 -0.22 0.31 -7.12
CA ASP A 125 -0.17 -0.61 -8.25
C ASP A 125 1.29 -0.92 -8.64
N LEU A 126 2.15 0.10 -8.70
CA LEU A 126 3.56 -0.10 -9.02
C LEU A 126 4.30 -0.86 -7.92
N TYR A 127 4.04 -0.55 -6.65
CA TYR A 127 4.65 -1.25 -5.52
C TYR A 127 4.24 -2.74 -5.46
N ASP A 128 2.95 -3.01 -5.58
CA ASP A 128 2.42 -4.38 -5.57
C ASP A 128 2.97 -5.16 -6.78
N PHE A 129 3.05 -4.54 -7.96
CA PHE A 129 3.69 -5.13 -9.15
C PHE A 129 5.14 -5.55 -8.89
N LEU A 130 5.97 -4.65 -8.35
CA LEU A 130 7.39 -4.91 -8.12
C LEU A 130 7.62 -6.06 -7.11
N ASN A 131 6.77 -6.15 -6.08
CA ASN A 131 6.80 -7.25 -5.11
C ASN A 131 6.38 -8.62 -5.70
N HIS A 132 5.84 -8.63 -6.92
CA HIS A 132 5.42 -9.83 -7.63
C HIS A 132 6.17 -10.04 -8.95
N TYR A 133 7.07 -9.14 -9.33
CA TYR A 133 7.68 -9.12 -10.66
C TYR A 133 8.49 -10.39 -10.95
N SER A 134 9.28 -10.86 -9.99
CA SER A 134 10.07 -12.08 -10.11
C SER A 134 9.18 -13.32 -10.30
N ASP A 135 8.10 -13.45 -9.52
CA ASP A 135 7.12 -14.52 -9.68
C ASP A 135 6.44 -14.45 -11.07
N ILE A 136 6.07 -13.26 -11.55
CA ILE A 136 5.48 -13.06 -12.89
C ILE A 136 6.47 -13.50 -13.98
N LYS A 137 7.75 -13.14 -13.86
CA LYS A 137 8.81 -13.53 -14.81
C LYS A 137 8.98 -15.06 -14.86
N GLU A 138 9.00 -15.72 -13.72
CA GLU A 138 9.07 -17.18 -13.64
C GLU A 138 7.85 -17.87 -14.26
N LEU A 139 6.66 -17.28 -14.12
CA LEU A 139 5.45 -17.79 -14.77
C LEU A 139 5.50 -17.61 -16.29
N LEU A 140 6.09 -16.52 -16.78
CA LEU A 140 6.26 -16.26 -18.22
C LEU A 140 7.28 -17.17 -18.91
N LYS A 141 8.23 -17.75 -18.17
CA LYS A 141 9.17 -18.76 -18.69
C LYS A 141 8.48 -20.10 -19.00
N LYS A 142 7.33 -20.38 -18.38
CA LYS A 142 6.58 -21.63 -18.54
C LYS A 142 5.55 -21.50 -19.66
N PRO A 143 5.22 -22.60 -20.37
CA PRO A 143 4.07 -22.61 -21.27
C PRO A 143 2.81 -22.22 -20.50
N THR A 144 2.19 -21.10 -20.87
CA THR A 144 0.99 -20.57 -20.23
C THR A 144 0.03 -20.01 -21.27
N GLN A 145 -1.25 -20.30 -21.12
CA GLN A 145 -2.31 -19.75 -21.98
C GLN A 145 -2.56 -18.25 -21.71
N ASN A 146 -2.10 -17.74 -20.56
CA ASN A 146 -2.33 -16.35 -20.13
C ASN A 146 -1.17 -15.41 -20.52
N LYS A 147 -0.27 -15.81 -21.41
CA LYS A 147 0.93 -15.04 -21.76
C LYS A 147 0.60 -13.61 -22.20
N THR A 148 -0.41 -13.45 -23.04
CA THR A 148 -0.86 -12.13 -23.51
C THR A 148 -1.33 -11.25 -22.36
N GLN A 149 -2.10 -11.79 -21.41
CA GLN A 149 -2.60 -11.03 -20.25
C GLN A 149 -1.45 -10.55 -19.37
N TYR A 150 -0.46 -11.41 -19.11
CA TYR A 150 0.74 -11.01 -18.36
C TYR A 150 1.55 -9.93 -19.07
N CYS A 151 1.76 -10.06 -20.39
CA CYS A 151 2.45 -9.03 -21.18
C CYS A 151 1.70 -7.69 -21.16
N THR A 152 0.37 -7.71 -21.29
CA THR A 152 -0.46 -6.51 -21.18
C THR A 152 -0.35 -5.86 -19.81
N TYR A 153 -0.39 -6.67 -18.74
CA TYR A 153 -0.25 -6.19 -17.37
C TYR A 153 1.14 -5.56 -17.11
N ILE A 154 2.23 -6.22 -17.55
CA ILE A 154 3.58 -5.66 -17.43
C ILE A 154 3.68 -4.34 -18.20
N LYS A 155 3.18 -4.29 -19.44
CA LYS A 155 3.19 -3.06 -20.23
C LYS A 155 2.49 -1.91 -19.50
N TYR A 156 1.29 -2.17 -18.96
CA TYR A 156 0.55 -1.19 -18.17
C TYR A 156 1.35 -0.67 -16.97
N MET A 157 2.08 -1.53 -16.26
CA MET A 157 2.91 -1.13 -15.12
C MET A 157 4.13 -0.30 -15.54
N PHE A 158 4.73 -0.60 -16.69
CA PHE A 158 5.79 0.24 -17.26
C PHE A 158 5.26 1.60 -17.72
N ASP A 159 4.05 1.67 -18.27
CA ASP A 159 3.40 2.93 -18.63
C ASP A 159 3.14 3.80 -17.39
N ILE A 160 2.68 3.20 -16.27
CA ILE A 160 2.57 3.88 -14.97
C ILE A 160 3.92 4.47 -14.55
N TYR A 161 4.99 3.69 -14.60
CA TYR A 161 6.34 4.16 -14.24
C TYR A 161 6.82 5.33 -15.11
N GLN A 162 6.56 5.29 -16.43
CA GLN A 162 6.93 6.41 -17.32
C GLN A 162 6.15 7.67 -16.96
N ASN A 163 4.84 7.56 -16.71
CA ASN A 163 4.02 8.70 -16.29
C ASN A 163 4.55 9.32 -14.98
N MET A 164 4.89 8.49 -13.98
CA MET A 164 5.52 8.96 -12.74
C MET A 164 6.83 9.72 -13.00
N LYS A 165 7.65 9.28 -13.95
CA LYS A 165 8.90 9.95 -14.30
C LYS A 165 8.69 11.28 -14.99
N GLU A 166 7.73 11.39 -15.89
CA GLU A 166 7.37 12.65 -16.53
C GLU A 166 6.81 13.65 -15.51
N GLU A 167 5.94 13.20 -14.60
CA GLU A 167 5.44 14.01 -13.49
C GLU A 167 6.59 14.50 -12.59
N ARG A 168 7.55 13.63 -12.24
CA ARG A 168 8.74 14.03 -11.46
C ARG A 168 9.62 15.04 -12.23
N ARG A 169 9.83 14.85 -13.54
CA ARG A 169 10.64 15.72 -14.40
C ARG A 169 10.08 17.12 -14.53
N SER A 170 8.75 17.26 -14.47
CA SER A 170 8.08 18.56 -14.44
C SER A 170 8.47 19.41 -13.22
N LYS A 171 9.18 18.83 -12.24
CA LYS A 171 9.58 19.43 -10.93
C LYS A 171 8.38 19.90 -10.08
N LEU A 172 7.16 19.60 -10.49
CA LEU A 172 5.93 20.01 -9.78
C LEU A 172 5.72 19.23 -8.49
N THR A 173 6.33 18.05 -8.35
CA THR A 173 6.16 17.21 -7.18
C THR A 173 7.28 16.17 -7.05
N LYS A 174 7.60 15.81 -5.80
CA LYS A 174 8.48 14.68 -5.46
C LYS A 174 7.72 13.42 -5.07
N VAL A 175 6.40 13.40 -5.32
CA VAL A 175 5.49 12.39 -4.81
C VAL A 175 5.89 10.96 -5.18
N TYR A 176 6.49 10.70 -6.35
CA TYR A 176 6.85 9.34 -6.79
C TYR A 176 8.32 8.94 -6.61
N ASN A 177 9.13 9.71 -5.88
CA ASN A 177 10.57 9.44 -5.78
C ASN A 177 10.89 8.01 -5.30
N ASN A 178 10.19 7.56 -4.26
CA ASN A 178 10.41 6.25 -3.67
C ASN A 178 10.00 5.13 -4.62
N GLU A 179 8.86 5.27 -5.30
CA GLU A 179 8.37 4.27 -6.24
C GLU A 179 9.28 4.16 -7.47
N ILE A 180 9.75 5.30 -8.02
CA ILE A 180 10.70 5.33 -9.13
C ILE A 180 12.03 4.69 -8.72
N ALA A 181 12.56 5.04 -7.54
CA ALA A 181 13.82 4.47 -7.04
C ALA A 181 13.70 2.95 -6.82
N HIS A 182 12.58 2.49 -6.26
CA HIS A 182 12.33 1.07 -6.05
C HIS A 182 12.21 0.32 -7.37
N PHE A 183 11.47 0.86 -8.35
CA PHE A 183 11.36 0.30 -9.69
C PHE A 183 12.72 0.15 -10.36
N GLU A 184 13.51 1.23 -10.37
CA GLU A 184 14.84 1.21 -10.99
C GLU A 184 15.77 0.21 -10.32
N LYS A 185 15.72 0.07 -9.00
CA LYS A 185 16.51 -0.94 -8.28
C LYS A 185 16.14 -2.35 -8.73
N ILE A 186 14.85 -2.70 -8.65
CA ILE A 186 14.37 -4.05 -8.99
C ILE A 186 14.63 -4.41 -10.45
N ILE A 187 14.43 -3.47 -11.38
CA ILE A 187 14.59 -3.74 -12.82
C ILE A 187 16.05 -3.68 -13.28
N LYS A 188 16.92 -2.88 -12.64
CA LYS A 188 18.37 -2.83 -12.99
C LYS A 188 19.18 -3.97 -12.36
N ASP A 189 18.75 -4.49 -11.21
CA ASP A 189 19.40 -5.63 -10.54
C ASP A 189 19.07 -6.99 -11.21
N GLU A 190 18.28 -6.99 -12.30
CA GLU A 190 17.91 -8.15 -13.11
C GLU A 190 18.61 -8.23 -14.48
#